data_AF-A0A8J8P4Q2-F1
#
_entry.id   AF-A0A8J8P4Q2-F1
#
_cell.length_a   1.000
_cell.length_b   1.000
_cell.length_c   1.000
_cell.angle_alpha   90.00
_cell.angle_beta   90.00
_cell.angle_gamma   90.00
#
_symmetry.space_group_name_H-M   'P 1'
#
loop_
_entity.id
_entity.type
_entity.pdbx_description
1 polymer ?
#
loop_
_entity_poly.entity_id
_entity_poly.type
_entity_poly.pdbx_seq_one_letter_code
_entity_poly.pdbx_strand_id
1 'polypeptide(L)'
;MPSKAPAPTLYSILCKIYDTGIPYKTTTTAILINVLLYNPDNLKNLLILAPYISNFTEYGEITIQMGQPFSKDLEAIDINSLLNITVGTNAEIQRGFKWECETIMESSFVIKITFNDVYSLTEKDFVSIAFLNPELFYNSDNSTTQMKVKLDKNFKIKKFVPEQKAREDNSQFKQLGDSASLGLKSILYANFGMNMVMAASMQLLWSLINSLQLLVRTPLMNLNFPSQIKVFFNSFVMVTNFDILPSQELNELLFKFDHIEYEERFSEMGYDSQNAVDNIGSFIYYFILILGIVSLSGFMKLFASAFGLIRYDVFDKICFQTQSSVRKSPRQSSVEFHPPPMLRNITRLNTQLFNQDQSRKFSSAINYYRVIKVKRSKKKLTGLYLSHSFQWWEQ
;
A
#
# COMPACT_ATOMS: atom_id res chain seq x y z
N MET A 1 40.61 -16.39 6.18
CA MET A 1 39.95 -17.11 5.07
C MET A 1 38.75 -16.30 4.62
N PRO A 2 38.64 -15.87 3.35
CA PRO A 2 37.48 -15.12 2.91
C PRO A 2 36.28 -16.08 2.77
N SER A 3 35.18 -15.68 3.41
CA SER A 3 33.87 -16.33 3.34
C SER A 3 33.35 -16.30 1.90
N LYS A 4 33.13 -17.48 1.29
CA LYS A 4 32.48 -17.60 -0.02
C LYS A 4 31.04 -17.11 0.10
N ALA A 5 30.68 -16.12 -0.71
CA ALA A 5 29.29 -15.66 -0.83
C ALA A 5 28.36 -16.83 -1.24
N PRO A 6 27.14 -16.92 -0.69
CA PRO A 6 26.22 -18.00 -1.01
C PRO A 6 25.75 -17.93 -2.46
N ALA A 7 25.63 -19.09 -3.10
CA ALA A 7 25.16 -19.19 -4.48
C ALA A 7 23.74 -18.62 -4.63
N PRO A 8 23.45 -17.87 -5.70
CA PRO A 8 22.12 -17.32 -5.94
C PRO A 8 21.08 -18.43 -6.10
N THR A 9 19.93 -18.26 -5.45
CA THR A 9 18.81 -19.21 -5.51
C THR A 9 18.12 -19.17 -6.86
N LEU A 10 17.53 -20.30 -7.28
CA LEU A 10 16.77 -20.46 -8.54
C LEU A 10 15.74 -19.33 -8.77
N TYR A 11 15.14 -18.86 -7.68
CA TYR A 11 14.18 -17.75 -7.68
C TYR A 11 14.78 -16.43 -8.18
N SER A 12 16.02 -16.10 -7.78
CA SER A 12 16.71 -14.88 -8.23
C SER A 12 17.02 -14.90 -9.73
N ILE A 13 17.29 -16.09 -10.28
CA ILE A 13 17.56 -16.29 -11.72
C ILE A 13 16.26 -16.12 -12.51
N LEU A 14 15.15 -16.69 -12.02
CA LEU A 14 13.84 -16.55 -12.64
C LEU A 14 13.32 -15.10 -12.64
N CYS A 15 13.54 -14.34 -11.57
CA CYS A 15 13.22 -12.91 -11.53
C CYS A 15 14.05 -12.11 -12.55
N LYS A 16 15.35 -12.40 -12.70
CA LYS A 16 16.19 -11.75 -13.71
C LYS A 16 15.75 -12.03 -15.14
N ILE A 17 15.28 -13.25 -15.45
CA ILE A 17 14.72 -13.59 -16.76
C ILE A 17 13.39 -12.86 -16.99
N TYR A 18 12.56 -12.72 -15.95
CA TYR A 18 11.30 -11.97 -16.04
C TYR A 18 11.54 -10.49 -16.41
N ASP A 19 12.58 -9.87 -15.86
CA ASP A 19 12.94 -8.47 -16.15
C ASP A 19 13.44 -8.23 -17.58
N THR A 20 13.80 -9.28 -18.33
CA THR A 20 14.24 -9.17 -19.75
C THR A 20 13.10 -9.01 -20.76
N GLY A 21 11.83 -9.09 -20.34
CA GLY A 21 10.68 -8.72 -21.17
C GLY A 21 10.29 -9.71 -22.29
N ILE A 22 10.74 -10.97 -22.24
CA ILE A 22 10.42 -11.99 -23.26
C ILE A 22 8.96 -12.49 -23.07
N PRO A 23 8.05 -12.38 -24.07
CA PRO A 23 6.66 -12.77 -23.91
C PRO A 23 6.45 -14.31 -23.89
N TYR A 24 5.75 -14.80 -22.87
CA TYR A 24 5.59 -16.22 -22.51
C TYR A 24 4.75 -17.11 -23.46
N LYS A 25 4.36 -16.66 -24.66
CA LYS A 25 3.23 -17.27 -25.40
C LYS A 25 3.54 -18.40 -26.39
N THR A 26 4.78 -18.85 -26.54
CA THR A 26 5.12 -19.93 -27.49
C THR A 26 5.59 -21.20 -26.80
N THR A 27 5.28 -22.37 -27.37
CA THR A 27 5.77 -23.70 -26.94
C THR A 27 7.29 -23.75 -26.76
N THR A 28 8.01 -22.84 -27.41
CA THR A 28 9.44 -22.60 -27.23
C THR A 28 9.84 -22.16 -25.82
N THR A 29 9.06 -21.34 -25.09
CA THR A 29 9.40 -20.96 -23.71
C THR A 29 9.20 -22.10 -22.72
N ALA A 30 8.21 -22.99 -22.93
CA ALA A 30 8.03 -24.18 -22.11
C ALA A 30 9.10 -25.25 -22.36
N ILE A 31 9.52 -25.43 -23.62
CA ILE A 31 10.67 -26.27 -23.97
C ILE A 31 11.96 -25.65 -23.42
N LEU A 32 12.12 -24.32 -23.52
CA LEU A 32 13.23 -23.62 -22.88
C LEU A 32 13.23 -23.97 -21.40
N ILE A 33 12.15 -23.72 -20.64
CA ILE A 33 12.06 -23.96 -19.19
C ILE A 33 12.37 -25.42 -18.82
N ASN A 34 11.90 -26.40 -19.60
CA ASN A 34 12.24 -27.80 -19.36
C ASN A 34 13.71 -28.13 -19.66
N VAL A 35 14.31 -27.50 -20.68
CA VAL A 35 15.76 -27.54 -20.93
C VAL A 35 16.54 -26.76 -19.85
N LEU A 36 15.99 -25.65 -19.32
CA LEU A 36 16.55 -24.83 -18.23
C LEU A 36 16.62 -25.64 -16.92
N LEU A 37 15.64 -26.51 -16.67
CA LEU A 37 15.57 -27.35 -15.47
C LEU A 37 16.51 -28.57 -15.53
N TYR A 38 16.87 -29.02 -16.74
CA TYR A 38 17.66 -30.26 -16.91
C TYR A 38 19.18 -30.04 -16.81
N ASN A 39 19.68 -28.81 -17.00
CA ASN A 39 21.10 -28.49 -16.84
C ASN A 39 21.33 -27.02 -16.44
N PRO A 40 21.20 -26.66 -15.14
CA PRO A 40 21.33 -25.29 -14.66
C PRO A 40 22.72 -24.69 -14.84
N ASP A 41 23.77 -25.51 -14.97
CA ASP A 41 25.15 -25.05 -15.13
C ASP A 41 25.43 -24.51 -16.54
N ASN A 42 24.82 -25.09 -17.58
CA ASN A 42 24.88 -24.53 -18.93
C ASN A 42 24.13 -23.20 -19.06
N LEU A 43 23.10 -22.98 -18.23
CA LEU A 43 22.37 -21.71 -18.24
C LEU A 43 23.10 -20.59 -17.52
N LYS A 44 23.80 -20.90 -16.42
CA LYS A 44 24.76 -19.97 -15.84
C LYS A 44 25.74 -19.53 -16.91
N ASN A 45 26.33 -20.47 -17.65
CA ASN A 45 27.29 -20.11 -18.69
C ASN A 45 26.70 -19.28 -19.85
N LEU A 46 25.40 -19.38 -20.15
CA LEU A 46 24.74 -18.58 -21.19
C LEU A 46 24.25 -17.20 -20.70
N LEU A 47 23.71 -17.11 -19.49
CA LEU A 47 23.28 -15.84 -18.88
C LEU A 47 24.45 -15.00 -18.34
N ILE A 48 25.59 -15.63 -18.06
CA ILE A 48 26.80 -14.97 -17.53
C ILE A 48 27.65 -14.39 -18.67
N LEU A 49 27.24 -14.39 -19.95
CA LEU A 49 28.11 -13.90 -21.04
C LEU A 49 27.59 -12.67 -21.77
N ALA A 50 26.27 -12.54 -21.94
CA ALA A 50 25.72 -11.42 -22.69
C ALA A 50 25.84 -10.11 -21.89
N PRO A 51 26.22 -9.00 -22.53
CA PRO A 51 26.19 -7.69 -21.90
C PRO A 51 24.75 -7.32 -21.54
N TYR A 52 24.59 -6.58 -20.44
CA TYR A 52 23.28 -6.07 -20.02
C TYR A 52 23.41 -4.72 -19.32
N ILE A 53 22.35 -3.91 -19.37
CA ILE A 53 22.31 -2.61 -18.69
C ILE A 53 21.94 -2.84 -17.21
N SER A 54 22.93 -2.87 -16.33
CA SER A 54 22.75 -3.13 -14.90
C SER A 54 22.05 -1.96 -14.21
N ASN A 55 22.49 -0.72 -14.47
CA ASN A 55 21.93 0.48 -13.88
C ASN A 55 21.65 1.56 -14.93
N PHE A 56 20.60 2.33 -14.71
CA PHE A 56 20.31 3.55 -15.47
C PHE A 56 19.78 4.57 -14.47
N THR A 57 20.58 5.60 -14.19
CA THR A 57 20.25 6.62 -13.21
C THR A 57 19.36 7.72 -13.81
N GLU A 58 18.69 8.46 -12.93
CA GLU A 58 17.91 9.66 -13.27
C GLU A 58 18.76 10.82 -13.83
N TYR A 59 20.10 10.67 -13.86
CA TYR A 59 21.05 11.67 -14.33
C TYR A 59 21.68 11.30 -15.68
N GLY A 60 21.18 10.26 -16.35
CA GLY A 60 21.70 9.84 -17.64
C GLY A 60 22.87 8.86 -17.57
N GLU A 61 23.27 8.38 -16.39
CA GLU A 61 24.38 7.43 -16.26
C GLU A 61 23.87 6.00 -16.46
N ILE A 62 24.47 5.31 -17.42
CA ILE A 62 24.17 3.95 -17.81
C ILE A 62 25.38 3.08 -17.50
N THR A 63 25.17 2.11 -16.62
CA THR A 63 26.19 1.08 -16.35
C THR A 63 25.85 -0.15 -17.18
N ILE A 64 26.76 -0.50 -18.09
CA ILE A 64 26.68 -1.76 -18.83
C ILE A 64 27.62 -2.74 -18.15
N GLN A 65 27.06 -3.84 -17.68
CA GLN A 65 27.81 -4.95 -17.12
C GLN A 65 28.04 -5.98 -18.21
N MET A 66 29.29 -6.40 -18.38
CA MET A 66 29.61 -7.58 -19.15
C MET A 66 29.54 -8.81 -18.28
N GLY A 67 29.28 -9.92 -18.93
CA GLY A 67 29.38 -11.23 -18.32
C GLY A 67 30.79 -11.63 -17.89
N GLN A 68 31.81 -11.15 -18.60
CA GLN A 68 33.21 -11.49 -18.43
C GLN A 68 34.11 -10.25 -18.61
N PRO A 69 35.34 -10.27 -18.05
CA PRO A 69 36.26 -9.17 -18.21
C PRO A 69 36.72 -9.00 -19.66
N PHE A 70 36.98 -7.76 -20.06
CA PHE A 70 37.47 -7.38 -21.39
C PHE A 70 38.95 -7.74 -21.60
N SER A 71 39.39 -7.82 -22.85
CA SER A 71 40.82 -7.73 -23.16
C SER A 71 41.36 -6.36 -22.79
N LYS A 72 42.60 -6.30 -22.28
CA LYS A 72 43.31 -5.03 -21.98
C LYS A 72 43.44 -4.13 -23.20
N ASP A 73 43.33 -4.69 -24.40
CA ASP A 73 43.41 -3.95 -25.66
C ASP A 73 42.24 -2.97 -25.87
N LEU A 74 41.12 -3.12 -25.13
CA LEU A 74 39.98 -2.21 -25.23
C LEU A 74 40.28 -0.79 -24.71
N GLU A 75 41.26 -0.62 -23.82
CA GLU A 75 41.64 0.71 -23.31
C GLU A 75 42.23 1.62 -24.42
N ALA A 76 42.78 1.02 -25.48
CA ALA A 76 43.38 1.76 -26.60
C ALA A 76 42.38 2.07 -27.74
N ILE A 77 41.19 1.47 -27.72
CA ILE A 77 40.22 1.57 -28.83
C ILE A 77 39.19 2.65 -28.50
N ASP A 78 38.92 3.52 -29.48
CA ASP A 78 37.85 4.52 -29.37
C ASP A 78 36.48 3.83 -29.22
N ILE A 79 35.85 3.98 -28.06
CA ILE A 79 34.55 3.38 -27.74
C ILE A 79 33.45 3.82 -28.71
N ASN A 80 33.56 5.02 -29.29
CA ASN A 80 32.60 5.50 -30.30
C ASN A 80 32.57 4.61 -31.54
N SER A 81 33.66 3.90 -31.84
CA SER A 81 33.71 2.93 -32.94
C SER A 81 33.11 1.56 -32.58
N LEU A 82 32.91 1.29 -31.29
CA LEU A 82 32.47 -0.01 -30.79
C LEU A 82 30.97 -0.07 -30.52
N LEU A 83 30.39 1.05 -30.11
CA LEU A 83 29.01 1.13 -29.65
C LEU A 83 28.22 2.12 -30.50
N ASN A 84 27.03 1.69 -30.91
CA ASN A 84 26.03 2.56 -31.47
C ASN A 84 24.86 2.67 -30.48
N ILE A 85 24.77 3.82 -29.82
CA ILE A 85 23.69 4.13 -28.88
C ILE A 85 22.57 4.83 -29.65
N THR A 86 21.34 4.40 -29.42
CA THR A 86 20.15 5.03 -29.97
C THR A 86 19.16 5.24 -28.83
N VAL A 87 18.55 6.43 -28.78
CA VAL A 87 17.48 6.74 -27.83
C VAL A 87 16.24 7.13 -28.61
N GLY A 88 15.14 6.45 -28.34
CA GLY A 88 13.89 6.66 -29.06
C GLY A 88 12.67 6.06 -28.39
N THR A 89 11.52 6.34 -28.97
CA THR A 89 10.25 5.67 -28.67
C THR A 89 10.08 4.47 -29.61
N ASN A 90 8.95 3.77 -29.51
CA ASN A 90 8.65 2.70 -30.46
C ASN A 90 8.43 3.23 -31.89
N ALA A 91 8.17 4.53 -32.06
CA ALA A 91 7.83 5.17 -33.33
C ALA A 91 8.95 6.02 -33.95
N GLU A 92 9.82 6.65 -33.14
CA GLU A 92 10.91 7.51 -33.62
C GLU A 92 12.26 7.13 -33.00
N ILE A 93 13.30 7.02 -33.83
CA ILE A 93 14.56 6.35 -33.46
C ILE A 93 15.69 7.31 -33.04
N GLN A 94 15.56 8.64 -33.24
CA GLN A 94 16.66 9.57 -32.92
C GLN A 94 16.17 10.90 -32.38
N ARG A 95 16.28 11.07 -31.06
CA ARG A 95 16.29 12.40 -30.44
C ARG A 95 17.73 12.91 -30.32
N GLY A 96 17.92 14.23 -30.30
CA GLY A 96 19.24 14.83 -30.11
C GLY A 96 19.78 14.57 -28.70
N PHE A 97 20.76 13.67 -28.57
CA PHE A 97 21.50 13.44 -27.33
C PHE A 97 23.00 13.42 -27.61
N LYS A 98 23.79 13.73 -26.59
CA LYS A 98 25.23 13.51 -26.57
C LYS A 98 25.53 12.40 -25.58
N TRP A 99 26.51 11.57 -25.86
CA TRP A 99 26.95 10.55 -24.91
C TRP A 99 28.47 10.52 -24.84
N GLU A 100 28.99 10.24 -23.65
CA GLU A 100 30.41 10.14 -23.37
C GLU A 100 30.65 8.92 -22.47
N CYS A 101 31.73 8.18 -22.68
CA CYS A 101 32.13 7.14 -21.74
C CYS A 101 32.93 7.76 -20.59
N GLU A 102 32.41 7.67 -19.36
CA GLU A 102 33.07 8.24 -18.18
C GLU A 102 34.11 7.30 -17.58
N THR A 103 33.83 5.99 -17.53
CA THR A 103 34.72 5.04 -16.88
C THR A 103 34.62 3.68 -17.54
N ILE A 104 35.77 3.12 -17.85
CA ILE A 104 35.93 1.73 -18.31
C ILE A 104 36.53 0.97 -17.13
N MET A 105 35.85 -0.08 -16.69
CA MET A 105 36.34 -1.04 -15.71
C MET A 105 36.51 -2.39 -16.39
N GLU A 106 37.19 -3.33 -15.73
CA GLU A 106 37.49 -4.65 -16.30
C GLU A 106 36.26 -5.40 -16.83
N SER A 107 35.09 -5.25 -16.19
CA SER A 107 33.85 -5.97 -16.56
C SER A 107 32.63 -5.06 -16.72
N SER A 108 32.82 -3.74 -16.73
CA SER A 108 31.72 -2.80 -16.90
C SER A 108 32.20 -1.48 -17.49
N PHE A 109 31.32 -0.82 -18.23
CA PHE A 109 31.55 0.57 -18.65
C PHE A 109 30.39 1.44 -18.24
N VAL A 110 30.73 2.67 -17.85
CA VAL A 110 29.80 3.71 -17.47
C VAL A 110 29.73 4.71 -18.62
N ILE A 111 28.54 4.86 -19.19
CA ILE A 111 28.24 5.81 -20.23
C ILE A 111 27.32 6.86 -19.66
N LYS A 112 27.65 8.13 -19.88
CA LYS A 112 26.80 9.25 -19.53
C LYS A 112 26.12 9.78 -20.76
N ILE A 113 24.80 9.78 -20.74
CA ILE A 113 23.95 10.38 -21.77
C ILE A 113 23.51 11.75 -21.26
N THR A 114 23.80 12.78 -22.05
CA THR A 114 23.30 14.14 -21.86
C THR A 114 22.19 14.40 -22.87
N PHE A 115 20.98 14.59 -22.37
CA PHE A 115 19.82 14.97 -23.18
C PHE A 115 19.85 16.48 -23.40
N ASN A 116 19.77 16.93 -24.65
CA ASN A 116 19.72 18.37 -24.95
C ASN A 116 18.38 18.99 -24.51
N ASP A 117 17.31 18.20 -24.53
CA ASP A 117 15.96 18.63 -24.24
C ASP A 117 15.26 17.65 -23.28
N VAL A 118 14.73 18.16 -22.17
CA VAL A 118 13.97 17.38 -21.18
C VAL A 118 12.48 17.48 -21.50
N TYR A 119 11.99 16.68 -22.46
CA TYR A 119 10.55 16.56 -22.79
C TYR A 119 10.22 15.07 -23.03
N SER A 120 9.02 14.49 -22.84
CA SER A 120 7.81 14.74 -22.04
C SER A 120 6.90 13.49 -22.14
N LEU A 121 6.59 12.91 -20.98
CA LEU A 121 5.34 12.34 -20.44
C LEU A 121 4.39 11.40 -21.23
N THR A 122 4.48 11.26 -22.55
CA THR A 122 3.44 10.48 -23.29
C THR A 122 3.84 9.04 -23.55
N GLU A 123 5.09 8.79 -23.93
CA GLU A 123 5.61 7.45 -24.16
C GLU A 123 6.92 7.24 -23.41
N LYS A 124 7.14 6.01 -22.90
CA LYS A 124 8.38 5.65 -22.23
C LYS A 124 9.48 5.47 -23.27
N ASP A 125 10.47 6.36 -23.25
CA ASP A 125 11.67 6.23 -24.07
C ASP A 125 12.48 5.00 -23.64
N PHE A 126 13.17 4.38 -24.60
CA PHE A 126 14.16 3.34 -24.33
C PHE A 126 15.51 3.72 -24.93
N VAL A 127 16.58 3.33 -24.23
CA VAL A 127 17.94 3.36 -24.75
C VAL A 127 18.23 1.98 -25.34
N SER A 128 18.65 1.95 -26.59
CA SER A 128 19.07 0.75 -27.30
C SER A 128 20.54 0.87 -27.67
N ILE A 129 21.36 -0.05 -27.17
CA ILE A 129 22.81 -0.05 -27.35
C ILE A 129 23.16 -1.24 -28.24
N ALA A 130 23.72 -0.96 -29.42
CA ALA A 130 24.14 -1.95 -30.39
C ALA A 130 25.66 -2.08 -30.38
N PHE A 131 26.16 -3.31 -30.28
CA PHE A 131 27.58 -3.62 -30.34
C PHE A 131 27.99 -3.83 -31.80
N LEU A 132 28.82 -2.93 -32.34
CA LEU A 132 29.22 -2.94 -33.75
C LEU A 132 30.29 -4.01 -34.03
N ASN A 133 31.27 -4.12 -33.12
CA ASN A 133 32.40 -5.04 -33.23
C ASN A 133 32.39 -6.06 -32.08
N PRO A 134 31.51 -7.08 -32.10
CA PRO A 134 31.40 -8.08 -31.05
C PRO A 134 32.70 -8.89 -30.83
N GLU A 135 33.59 -8.94 -31.83
CA GLU A 135 34.81 -9.74 -31.77
C GLU A 135 35.86 -9.24 -30.79
N LEU A 136 35.76 -7.98 -30.34
CA LEU A 136 36.67 -7.41 -29.34
C LEU A 136 36.24 -7.76 -27.90
N PHE A 137 35.01 -8.24 -27.73
CA PHE A 137 34.43 -8.59 -26.44
C PHE A 137 34.59 -10.09 -26.17
N TYR A 138 35.85 -10.54 -26.07
CA TYR A 138 36.18 -11.90 -25.65
C TYR A 138 36.93 -11.92 -24.33
N ASN A 139 36.84 -13.04 -23.62
CA ASN A 139 37.53 -13.25 -22.36
C ASN A 139 39.04 -13.40 -22.57
N SER A 140 39.82 -12.53 -21.92
CA SER A 140 41.27 -12.53 -21.97
C SER A 140 41.92 -13.73 -21.26
N ASP A 141 41.25 -14.32 -20.26
CA ASP A 141 41.94 -15.15 -19.26
C ASP A 141 42.06 -16.64 -19.60
N ASN A 142 41.38 -17.13 -20.65
CA ASN A 142 41.40 -18.55 -21.01
C ASN A 142 42.27 -18.81 -22.25
N SER A 143 43.57 -18.95 -22.03
CA SER A 143 44.54 -19.44 -23.02
C SER A 143 44.31 -20.91 -23.44
N THR A 144 43.46 -21.65 -22.72
CA THR A 144 43.07 -23.03 -23.02
C THR A 144 41.75 -23.09 -23.76
N THR A 145 41.80 -22.92 -25.09
CA THR A 145 40.96 -23.51 -26.18
C THR A 145 39.44 -23.73 -26.02
N GLN A 146 38.80 -23.39 -24.91
CA GLN A 146 37.42 -23.72 -24.61
C GLN A 146 36.55 -22.50 -24.84
N MET A 147 35.98 -22.51 -26.04
CA MET A 147 34.83 -21.72 -26.52
C MET A 147 34.95 -20.20 -26.32
N LYS A 148 35.56 -19.54 -27.30
CA LYS A 148 35.30 -18.12 -27.56
C LYS A 148 33.81 -17.97 -27.91
N VAL A 149 32.99 -17.64 -26.92
CA VAL A 149 31.59 -17.30 -27.17
C VAL A 149 31.58 -15.95 -27.86
N LYS A 150 31.35 -15.98 -29.17
CA LYS A 150 31.23 -14.76 -29.98
C LYS A 150 29.84 -14.17 -29.77
N LEU A 151 29.79 -12.88 -29.48
CA LEU A 151 28.55 -12.11 -29.54
C LEU A 151 28.06 -12.04 -30.99
N ASP A 152 26.76 -12.12 -31.18
CA ASP A 152 26.16 -11.97 -32.51
C ASP A 152 26.44 -10.57 -33.07
N LYS A 153 26.65 -10.50 -34.39
CA LYS A 153 26.78 -9.21 -35.09
C LYS A 153 25.51 -8.39 -34.84
N ASN A 154 25.68 -7.13 -34.43
CA ASN A 154 24.60 -6.21 -34.06
C ASN A 154 23.76 -6.69 -32.85
N PHE A 155 24.38 -7.35 -31.87
CA PHE A 155 23.72 -7.61 -30.59
C PHE A 155 23.20 -6.29 -30.00
N LYS A 156 21.92 -6.26 -29.60
CA LYS A 156 21.25 -5.07 -29.08
C LYS A 156 20.70 -5.32 -27.69
N ILE A 157 20.97 -4.40 -26.77
CA ILE A 157 20.37 -4.36 -25.44
C ILE A 157 19.47 -3.14 -25.30
N LYS A 158 18.34 -3.29 -24.62
CA LYS A 158 17.35 -2.22 -24.44
C LYS A 158 17.00 -2.04 -22.97
N LYS A 159 16.84 -0.80 -22.51
CA LYS A 159 16.29 -0.46 -21.19
C LYS A 159 15.51 0.85 -21.24
N PHE A 160 14.45 0.93 -20.43
CA PHE A 160 13.66 2.16 -20.31
C PHE A 160 14.46 3.29 -19.67
N VAL A 161 14.28 4.50 -20.19
CA VAL A 161 14.83 5.74 -19.60
C VAL A 161 14.02 6.07 -18.34
N PRO A 162 14.65 6.18 -17.16
CA PRO A 162 13.97 6.65 -15.96
C PRO A 162 13.66 8.15 -16.08
N GLU A 163 12.75 8.64 -15.24
CA GLU A 163 12.47 10.08 -15.14
C GLU A 163 13.77 10.84 -14.86
N GLN A 164 14.13 11.76 -15.76
CA GLN A 164 15.37 12.51 -15.66
C GLN A 164 15.21 13.64 -14.65
N LYS A 165 16.19 13.81 -13.77
CA LYS A 165 16.23 14.89 -12.79
C LYS A 165 17.35 15.86 -13.13
N ALA A 166 17.04 17.16 -13.18
CA ALA A 166 18.05 18.19 -13.25
C ALA A 166 18.96 18.09 -12.01
N ARG A 167 20.27 18.02 -12.22
CA ARG A 167 21.26 17.82 -11.15
C ARG A 167 21.34 19.03 -10.20
N GLU A 168 21.02 20.23 -10.69
CA GLU A 168 21.15 21.48 -9.93
C GLU A 168 19.90 21.87 -9.12
N ASP A 169 18.69 21.57 -9.57
CA ASP A 169 17.47 22.14 -8.95
C ASP A 169 16.94 21.37 -7.72
N ASN A 170 17.39 20.13 -7.49
CA ASN A 170 16.75 19.29 -6.47
C ASN A 170 17.06 19.70 -5.01
N SER A 171 18.13 20.45 -4.76
CA SER A 171 18.52 20.80 -3.39
C SER A 171 17.53 21.79 -2.76
N GLN A 172 17.12 22.82 -3.50
CA GLN A 172 16.17 23.83 -3.04
C GLN A 172 14.76 23.26 -2.89
N PHE A 173 14.29 22.49 -3.89
CA PHE A 173 12.99 21.84 -3.82
C PHE A 173 12.89 20.84 -2.66
N LYS A 174 13.97 20.09 -2.38
CA LYS A 174 14.00 19.17 -1.24
C LYS A 174 13.95 19.92 0.09
N GLN A 175 14.71 21.01 0.24
CA GLN A 175 14.66 21.84 1.45
C GLN A 175 13.28 22.48 1.68
N LEU A 176 12.62 22.92 0.62
CA LEU A 176 11.26 23.44 0.68
C LEU A 176 10.27 22.34 1.10
N GLY A 177 10.39 21.15 0.50
CA GLY A 177 9.57 19.99 0.84
C GLY A 177 9.76 19.53 2.29
N ASP A 178 11.00 19.50 2.77
CA ASP A 178 11.33 19.12 4.15
C ASP A 178 10.79 20.15 5.15
N SER A 179 10.93 21.45 4.85
CA SER A 179 10.38 22.54 5.67
C SER A 179 8.85 22.50 5.74
N ALA A 180 8.18 22.29 4.60
CA ALA A 180 6.73 22.16 4.54
C ALA A 180 6.25 20.93 5.31
N SER A 181 6.95 19.79 5.17
CA SER A 181 6.65 18.55 5.89
C SER A 181 6.78 18.74 7.41
N LEU A 182 7.82 19.44 7.87
CA LEU A 182 8.02 19.76 9.27
C LEU A 182 6.90 20.67 9.81
N GLY A 183 6.53 21.71 9.07
CA GLY A 183 5.43 22.61 9.43
C GLY A 183 4.08 21.91 9.53
N LEU A 184 3.77 20.98 8.61
CA LEU A 184 2.54 20.21 8.68
C LEU A 184 2.52 19.24 9.88
N LYS A 185 3.65 18.60 10.18
CA LYS A 185 3.76 17.70 11.35
C LYS A 185 3.58 18.46 12.66
N SER A 186 4.17 19.65 12.80
CA SER A 186 4.04 20.45 14.02
C SER A 186 2.59 20.86 14.28
N ILE A 187 1.85 21.25 13.25
CA ILE A 187 0.42 21.58 13.35
C ILE A 187 -0.40 20.37 13.81
N LEU A 188 -0.14 19.18 13.25
CA LEU A 188 -0.83 17.96 13.66
C LEU A 188 -0.57 17.61 15.13
N TYR A 189 0.68 17.70 15.59
CA TYR A 189 1.02 17.44 16.99
C TYR A 189 0.43 18.49 17.93
N ALA A 190 0.38 19.76 17.52
CA ALA A 190 -0.26 20.82 18.28
C ALA A 190 -1.77 20.58 18.44
N ASN A 191 -2.46 20.20 17.36
CA ASN A 191 -3.89 19.88 17.41
C ASN A 191 -4.17 18.65 18.30
N PHE A 192 -3.35 17.61 18.20
CA PHE A 192 -3.45 16.46 19.07
C PHE A 192 -3.27 16.84 20.55
N GLY A 193 -2.23 17.63 20.87
CA GLY A 193 -1.98 18.11 22.22
C GLY A 193 -3.14 18.95 22.77
N MET A 194 -3.71 19.84 21.95
CA MET A 194 -4.87 20.65 22.35
C MET A 194 -6.09 19.79 22.66
N ASN A 195 -6.39 18.81 21.81
CA ASN A 195 -7.51 17.90 22.03
C ASN A 195 -7.32 17.07 23.32
N MET A 196 -6.09 16.66 23.62
CA MET A 196 -5.79 15.94 24.86
C MET A 196 -6.00 16.82 26.10
N VAL A 197 -5.57 18.09 26.06
CA VAL A 197 -5.79 19.05 27.15
C VAL A 197 -7.28 19.30 27.36
N MET A 198 -8.05 19.44 26.27
CA MET A 198 -9.49 19.64 26.33
C MET A 198 -10.23 18.40 26.88
N ALA A 199 -9.79 17.20 26.50
CA ALA A 199 -10.35 15.97 27.05
C ALA A 199 -10.04 15.83 28.55
N ALA A 200 -8.83 16.17 28.97
CA ALA A 200 -8.43 16.13 30.38
C ALA A 200 -9.20 17.14 31.23
N SER A 201 -9.43 18.36 30.73
CA SER A 201 -10.21 19.37 31.46
C SER A 201 -11.68 18.95 31.63
N MET A 202 -12.28 18.36 30.59
CA MET A 202 -13.63 17.81 30.67
C MET A 202 -13.73 16.62 31.63
N GLN A 203 -12.72 15.75 31.65
CA GLN A 203 -12.68 14.64 32.60
C GLN A 203 -12.62 15.12 34.05
N LEU A 204 -11.86 16.17 34.32
CA LEU A 204 -11.77 16.77 35.65
C LEU A 204 -13.12 17.39 36.06
N LEU A 205 -13.74 18.15 35.15
CA LEU A 205 -15.07 18.72 35.38
C LEU A 205 -16.10 17.63 35.69
N TRP A 206 -16.07 16.54 34.92
CA TRP A 206 -16.96 15.40 35.12
C TRP A 206 -16.73 14.71 36.48
N SER A 207 -15.47 14.51 36.88
CA SER A 207 -15.12 13.96 38.19
C SER A 207 -15.63 14.83 39.34
N LEU A 208 -15.54 16.15 39.19
CA LEU A 208 -16.05 17.11 40.17
C LEU A 208 -17.57 17.04 40.26
N ILE A 209 -18.28 16.96 39.14
CA ILE A 209 -19.73 16.79 39.09
C ILE A 209 -20.16 15.52 39.82
N ASN A 210 -19.51 14.39 39.53
CA ASN A 210 -19.84 13.11 40.18
C ASN A 210 -19.59 13.16 41.69
N SER A 211 -18.48 13.77 42.10
CA SER A 211 -18.15 13.96 43.52
C SER A 211 -19.21 14.84 44.22
N LEU A 212 -19.68 15.89 43.54
CA LEU A 212 -20.72 16.76 44.05
C LEU A 212 -22.08 16.05 44.13
N GLN A 213 -22.43 15.23 43.13
CA GLN A 213 -23.64 14.40 43.14
C GLN A 213 -23.64 13.40 44.31
N LEU A 214 -22.51 12.74 44.57
CA LEU A 214 -22.36 11.86 45.74
C LEU A 214 -22.52 12.64 47.04
N LEU A 215 -21.88 13.81 47.13
CA LEU A 215 -21.94 14.68 48.30
C LEU A 215 -23.38 15.14 48.58
N VAL A 216 -24.11 15.60 47.56
CA VAL A 216 -25.52 16.02 47.69
C VAL A 216 -26.44 14.87 48.08
N ARG A 217 -26.15 13.64 47.65
CA ARG A 217 -26.95 12.44 48.01
C ARG A 217 -26.61 11.87 49.39
N THR A 218 -25.58 12.38 50.08
CA THR A 218 -25.14 11.88 51.38
C THR A 218 -26.24 11.88 52.45
N PRO A 219 -27.16 12.88 52.53
CA PRO A 219 -28.19 12.87 53.58
C PRO A 219 -29.28 11.81 53.41
N LEU A 220 -29.35 11.15 52.25
CA LEU A 220 -30.16 9.94 52.07
C LEU A 220 -29.62 8.76 52.91
N MET A 221 -28.37 8.81 53.40
CA MET A 221 -27.76 7.77 54.24
C MET A 221 -28.19 7.84 55.72
N ASN A 222 -29.33 8.48 56.03
CA ASN A 222 -29.86 8.62 57.40
C ASN A 222 -28.88 9.31 58.38
N LEU A 223 -28.11 10.27 57.87
CA LEU A 223 -27.22 11.09 58.68
C LEU A 223 -27.95 12.39 59.08
N ASN A 224 -27.97 12.68 60.38
CA ASN A 224 -28.59 13.90 60.90
C ASN A 224 -27.66 15.09 60.67
N PHE A 225 -27.98 15.91 59.67
CA PHE A 225 -27.26 17.16 59.41
C PHE A 225 -27.93 18.36 60.09
N PRO A 226 -27.16 19.27 60.71
CA PRO A 226 -27.65 20.58 61.15
C PRO A 226 -28.29 21.38 60.01
N SER A 227 -29.29 22.19 60.33
CA SER A 227 -30.07 22.98 59.36
C SER A 227 -29.20 23.85 58.44
N GLN A 228 -28.11 24.43 58.95
CA GLN A 228 -27.19 25.26 58.16
C GLN A 228 -26.54 24.49 57.02
N ILE A 229 -26.23 23.20 57.24
CA ILE A 229 -25.61 22.33 56.23
C ILE A 229 -26.65 21.91 55.17
N LYS A 230 -27.92 21.72 55.56
CA LYS A 230 -29.00 21.42 54.61
C LYS A 230 -29.21 22.54 53.58
N VAL A 231 -29.18 23.80 54.03
CA VAL A 231 -29.28 24.97 53.13
C VAL A 231 -28.12 25.00 52.13
N PHE A 232 -26.91 24.64 52.58
CA PHE A 232 -25.75 24.53 51.72
C PHE A 232 -25.92 23.41 50.68
N PHE A 233 -26.38 22.21 51.06
CA PHE A 233 -26.65 21.12 50.11
C PHE A 233 -27.73 21.48 49.09
N ASN A 234 -28.82 22.14 49.50
CA ASN A 234 -29.91 22.51 48.59
C ASN A 234 -29.43 23.43 47.45
N SER A 235 -28.45 24.29 47.72
CA SER A 235 -27.83 25.14 46.68
C SER A 235 -27.07 24.32 45.62
N PHE A 236 -26.52 23.15 46.00
CA PHE A 236 -25.84 22.27 45.06
C PHE A 236 -26.79 21.34 44.32
N VAL A 237 -27.96 21.00 44.87
CA VAL A 237 -28.97 20.15 44.20
C VAL A 237 -29.28 20.66 42.80
N MET A 238 -29.51 21.97 42.66
CA MET A 238 -29.77 22.62 41.37
C MET A 238 -28.59 22.47 40.39
N VAL A 239 -27.36 22.60 40.88
CA VAL A 239 -26.13 22.49 40.06
C VAL A 239 -25.85 21.04 39.67
N THR A 240 -26.09 20.08 40.57
CA THR A 240 -25.78 18.66 40.36
C THR A 240 -26.76 17.95 39.44
N ASN A 241 -28.02 18.42 39.39
CA ASN A 241 -29.07 17.82 38.58
C ASN A 241 -28.99 18.25 37.11
N PHE A 242 -28.19 19.27 36.77
CA PHE A 242 -27.99 19.75 35.40
C PHE A 242 -29.31 19.96 34.64
N ASP A 243 -30.35 20.46 35.33
CA ASP A 243 -31.67 20.61 34.73
C ASP A 243 -31.74 21.90 33.90
N ILE A 244 -31.21 21.83 32.67
CA ILE A 244 -31.23 22.96 31.72
C ILE A 244 -32.62 23.12 31.10
N LEU A 245 -33.37 22.03 30.99
CA LEU A 245 -34.76 22.02 30.54
C LEU A 245 -35.69 21.93 31.75
N PRO A 246 -36.83 22.65 31.78
CA PRO A 246 -37.81 22.53 32.85
C PRO A 246 -38.48 21.15 32.78
N SER A 247 -37.86 20.15 33.38
CA SER A 247 -38.26 18.75 33.28
C SER A 247 -39.64 18.51 33.86
N GLN A 248 -40.01 19.24 34.91
CA GLN A 248 -41.34 19.19 35.54
C GLN A 248 -42.47 19.54 34.57
N GLU A 249 -42.35 20.66 33.85
CA GLU A 249 -43.37 21.09 32.86
C GLU A 249 -43.49 20.09 31.71
N LEU A 250 -42.36 19.52 31.27
CA LEU A 250 -42.35 18.50 30.21
C LEU A 250 -42.94 17.18 30.68
N ASN A 251 -42.65 16.78 31.93
CA ASN A 251 -43.18 15.55 32.51
C ASN A 251 -44.70 15.66 32.62
N GLU A 252 -45.24 16.76 33.16
CA GLU A 252 -46.70 16.97 33.25
C GLU A 252 -47.40 16.97 31.89
N LEU A 253 -46.72 17.49 30.85
CA LEU A 253 -47.26 17.51 29.49
C LEU A 253 -47.28 16.12 28.82
N LEU A 254 -46.20 15.35 28.99
CA LEU A 254 -45.97 14.09 28.26
C LEU A 254 -46.44 12.86 29.03
N PHE A 255 -46.40 12.91 30.35
CA PHE A 255 -46.68 11.80 31.25
C PHE A 255 -47.67 12.22 32.34
N LYS A 256 -48.74 11.46 32.52
CA LYS A 256 -49.64 11.63 33.67
C LYS A 256 -49.27 10.60 34.71
N PHE A 257 -48.52 11.03 35.72
CA PHE A 257 -48.17 10.17 36.84
C PHE A 257 -49.10 10.43 38.03
N ASP A 258 -49.46 9.36 38.75
CA ASP A 258 -50.14 9.49 40.03
C ASP A 258 -49.11 9.86 41.11
N HIS A 259 -49.36 10.93 41.87
CA HIS A 259 -48.49 11.35 42.95
C HIS A 259 -48.72 10.49 44.21
N ILE A 260 -47.66 9.83 44.67
CA ILE A 260 -47.63 9.11 45.94
C ILE A 260 -46.81 9.96 46.91
N GLU A 261 -47.40 10.36 48.04
CA GLU A 261 -46.75 11.20 49.05
C GLU A 261 -45.51 10.54 49.65
N TYR A 262 -44.52 11.37 50.02
CA TYR A 262 -43.20 10.96 50.45
C TYR A 262 -42.93 11.14 51.94
N GLU A 263 -41.90 10.43 52.39
CA GLU A 263 -41.19 10.73 53.62
C GLU A 263 -40.40 12.05 53.43
N GLU A 264 -40.60 13.01 54.34
CA GLU A 264 -40.13 14.42 54.28
C GLU A 264 -38.64 14.60 53.90
N ARG A 265 -37.82 13.58 54.17
CA ARG A 265 -36.37 13.58 53.88
C ARG A 265 -36.04 13.50 52.39
N PHE A 266 -36.90 12.87 51.59
CA PHE A 266 -36.71 12.78 50.14
C PHE A 266 -37.13 14.06 49.43
N SER A 267 -38.22 14.69 49.88
CA SER A 267 -38.64 16.01 49.37
C SER A 267 -37.63 17.10 49.71
N GLU A 268 -36.97 17.03 50.87
CA GLU A 268 -35.86 17.94 51.22
C GLU A 268 -34.67 17.86 50.23
N MET A 269 -34.56 16.77 49.46
CA MET A 269 -33.50 16.55 48.47
C MET A 269 -33.93 16.80 47.02
N GLY A 270 -35.16 17.28 46.81
CA GLY A 270 -35.73 17.49 45.49
C GLY A 270 -36.18 16.20 44.80
N TYR A 271 -36.43 15.12 45.57
CA TYR A 271 -37.11 13.93 45.07
C TYR A 271 -38.58 13.98 45.50
N ASP A 272 -39.41 14.58 44.65
CA ASP A 272 -40.83 14.79 44.93
C ASP A 272 -41.72 13.61 44.47
N SER A 273 -41.17 12.62 43.75
CA SER A 273 -41.95 11.51 43.18
C SER A 273 -41.18 10.17 43.12
N GLN A 274 -41.89 9.03 43.18
CA GLN A 274 -41.33 7.67 43.04
C GLN A 274 -41.04 7.31 41.61
N ASN A 275 -41.50 8.13 40.66
CA ASN A 275 -41.31 7.88 39.27
C ASN A 275 -39.85 8.14 38.92
N ALA A 276 -39.19 7.10 38.42
CA ALA A 276 -37.82 7.21 37.95
C ALA A 276 -37.68 8.31 36.88
N VAL A 277 -38.73 8.57 36.08
CA VAL A 277 -38.73 9.60 35.04
C VAL A 277 -38.61 11.00 35.63
N ASP A 278 -39.32 11.30 36.71
CA ASP A 278 -39.20 12.61 37.40
C ASP A 278 -37.84 12.76 38.08
N ASN A 279 -37.35 11.69 38.72
CA ASN A 279 -36.07 11.71 39.44
C ASN A 279 -34.83 11.74 38.53
N ILE A 280 -34.96 11.28 37.28
CA ILE A 280 -33.90 11.37 36.27
C ILE A 280 -33.83 12.80 35.69
N GLY A 281 -34.90 13.61 35.81
CA GLY A 281 -34.96 14.98 35.30
C GLY A 281 -34.78 15.05 33.78
N SER A 282 -34.18 16.13 33.29
CA SER A 282 -34.02 16.35 31.84
C SER A 282 -33.15 15.32 31.09
N PHE A 283 -32.40 14.47 31.79
CA PHE A 283 -31.57 13.43 31.17
C PHE A 283 -32.37 12.44 30.31
N ILE A 284 -33.63 12.14 30.68
CA ILE A 284 -34.48 11.24 29.90
C ILE A 284 -34.78 11.83 28.52
N TYR A 285 -35.00 13.15 28.44
CA TYR A 285 -35.26 13.85 27.20
C TYR A 285 -34.04 13.91 26.31
N TYR A 286 -32.86 14.15 26.88
CA TYR A 286 -31.60 14.09 26.13
C TYR A 286 -31.35 12.70 25.57
N PHE A 287 -31.63 11.65 26.35
CA PHE A 287 -31.48 10.27 25.88
C PHE A 287 -32.43 9.95 24.71
N ILE A 288 -33.71 10.32 24.82
CA ILE A 288 -34.69 10.16 23.75
C ILE A 288 -34.28 10.96 22.50
N LEU A 289 -33.81 12.19 22.67
CA LEU A 289 -33.34 13.04 21.57
C LEU A 289 -32.13 12.42 20.87
N ILE A 290 -31.13 11.93 21.63
CA ILE A 290 -29.96 11.25 21.07
C ILE A 290 -30.37 9.99 20.33
N LEU A 291 -31.26 9.16 20.89
CA LEU A 291 -31.80 7.99 20.21
C LEU A 291 -32.55 8.36 18.93
N GLY A 292 -33.30 9.46 18.93
CA GLY A 292 -33.98 10.00 17.76
C GLY A 292 -33.00 10.40 16.66
N ILE A 293 -31.93 11.14 17.00
CA ILE A 293 -30.88 11.54 16.06
C ILE A 293 -30.16 10.31 15.49
N VAL A 294 -29.77 9.35 16.33
CA VAL A 294 -29.10 8.11 15.90
C VAL A 294 -30.01 7.32 14.96
N SER A 295 -31.28 7.17 15.31
CA SER A 295 -32.27 6.46 14.49
C SER A 295 -32.50 7.15 13.15
N LEU A 296 -32.64 8.48 13.14
CA LEU A 296 -32.75 9.27 11.91
C LEU A 296 -31.51 9.14 11.04
N SER A 297 -30.31 9.21 11.64
CA SER A 297 -29.05 9.04 10.89
C SER A 297 -28.92 7.64 10.27
N GLY A 298 -29.37 6.60 10.98
CA GLY A 298 -29.43 5.23 10.48
C GLY A 298 -30.45 5.07 9.36
N PHE A 299 -31.64 5.65 9.53
CA PHE A 299 -32.67 5.68 8.50
C PHE A 299 -32.19 6.39 7.24
N MET A 300 -31.54 7.55 7.36
CA MET A 300 -30.98 8.27 6.21
C MET A 300 -29.93 7.46 5.46
N LYS A 301 -29.09 6.69 6.16
CA LYS A 301 -28.13 5.76 5.54
C LYS A 301 -28.83 4.61 4.79
N LEU A 302 -29.87 4.02 5.39
CA LEU A 302 -30.66 2.96 4.77
C LEU A 302 -31.46 3.47 3.56
N PHE A 303 -32.03 4.66 3.66
CA PHE A 303 -32.75 5.31 2.57
C PHE A 303 -31.79 5.61 1.41
N ALA A 304 -30.63 6.22 1.69
CA ALA A 304 -29.65 6.52 0.66
C ALA A 304 -29.08 5.26 -0.03
N SER A 305 -28.96 4.13 0.70
CA SER A 305 -28.57 2.84 0.10
C SER A 305 -29.69 2.21 -0.73
N ALA A 306 -30.94 2.27 -0.27
CA ALA A 306 -32.10 1.72 -0.97
C ALA A 306 -32.38 2.44 -2.31
N PHE A 307 -32.21 3.77 -2.34
CA PHE A 307 -32.49 4.57 -3.53
C PHE A 307 -31.29 4.72 -4.47
N GLY A 308 -30.13 4.12 -4.15
CA GLY A 308 -28.92 4.22 -4.96
C GLY A 308 -28.43 5.67 -5.15
N LEU A 309 -28.96 6.61 -4.35
CA LEU A 309 -28.84 8.05 -4.55
C LEU A 309 -27.46 8.56 -4.08
N ILE A 310 -26.71 7.74 -3.34
CA ILE A 310 -25.33 8.02 -2.95
C ILE A 310 -24.53 6.72 -3.02
N ARG A 311 -23.60 6.59 -3.98
CA ARG A 311 -22.49 5.65 -3.85
C ARG A 311 -21.59 6.15 -2.71
N TYR A 312 -21.90 5.77 -1.47
CA TYR A 312 -21.07 6.05 -0.28
C TYR A 312 -19.63 5.58 -0.42
N ASP A 313 -19.37 4.72 -1.41
CA ASP A 313 -18.06 4.34 -1.88
C ASP A 313 -17.10 5.51 -2.12
N VAL A 314 -17.60 6.73 -2.44
CA VAL A 314 -16.74 7.90 -2.64
C VAL A 314 -16.33 8.54 -1.31
N PHE A 315 -17.26 8.71 -0.35
CA PHE A 315 -16.95 9.34 0.93
C PHE A 315 -16.11 8.45 1.85
N ASP A 316 -16.40 7.15 1.89
CA ASP A 316 -15.56 6.19 2.62
C ASP A 316 -14.18 6.06 1.98
N LYS A 317 -14.06 6.12 0.64
CA LYS A 317 -12.74 6.18 -0.02
C LYS A 317 -11.98 7.47 0.29
N ILE A 318 -12.64 8.62 0.41
CA ILE A 318 -11.97 9.88 0.78
C ILE A 318 -11.48 9.82 2.24
N CYS A 319 -12.31 9.38 3.19
CA CYS A 319 -11.88 9.24 4.60
C CYS A 319 -10.79 8.17 4.77
N PHE A 320 -10.86 7.05 4.03
CA PHE A 320 -9.86 5.99 4.10
C PHE A 320 -8.58 6.29 3.29
N GLN A 321 -8.64 7.07 2.21
CA GLN A 321 -7.45 7.55 1.50
C GLN A 321 -6.68 8.59 2.32
N THR A 322 -7.36 9.38 3.14
CA THR A 322 -6.69 10.33 4.03
C THR A 322 -5.86 9.60 5.12
N GLN A 323 -6.32 8.43 5.59
CA GLN A 323 -5.55 7.60 6.54
C GLN A 323 -4.53 6.67 5.87
N SER A 324 -4.76 6.21 4.63
CA SER A 324 -3.85 5.28 3.94
C SER A 324 -2.78 5.96 3.08
N SER A 325 -2.93 7.25 2.75
CA SER A 325 -1.89 8.06 2.08
C SER A 325 -0.66 8.30 2.95
N VAL A 326 -0.71 7.99 4.25
CA VAL A 326 0.46 8.06 5.15
C VAL A 326 1.28 6.75 5.11
N ARG A 327 0.83 5.67 4.44
CA ARG A 327 1.52 4.36 4.54
C ARG A 327 1.62 3.47 3.31
N LYS A 328 1.37 3.95 2.08
CA LYS A 328 1.63 3.13 0.88
C LYS A 328 2.45 3.86 -0.17
N SER A 329 3.71 3.43 -0.29
CA SER A 329 4.53 3.56 -1.50
C SER A 329 3.78 2.96 -2.72
N PRO A 330 3.92 3.53 -3.93
CA PRO A 330 3.13 3.12 -5.08
C PRO A 330 3.56 1.74 -5.58
N ARG A 331 2.63 0.78 -5.58
CA ARG A 331 2.72 -0.44 -6.42
C ARG A 331 1.91 -0.23 -7.70
N GLN A 332 2.59 -0.44 -8.82
CA GLN A 332 2.08 -0.34 -10.19
C GLN A 332 0.88 -1.27 -10.46
N SER A 333 -0.13 -0.73 -11.11
CA SER A 333 -1.28 -1.46 -11.67
C SER A 333 -0.94 -2.04 -13.05
N SER A 334 -1.05 -3.35 -13.20
CA SER A 334 -1.01 -4.05 -14.48
C SER A 334 -2.38 -4.03 -15.16
N VAL A 335 -2.44 -3.53 -16.40
CA VAL A 335 -3.64 -3.53 -17.27
C VAL A 335 -3.68 -4.83 -18.08
N GLU A 336 -4.83 -5.53 -18.06
CA GLU A 336 -5.10 -6.72 -18.87
C GLU A 336 -5.36 -6.37 -20.35
N PHE A 337 -4.80 -7.15 -21.28
CA PHE A 337 -4.94 -6.96 -22.73
C PHE A 337 -5.55 -8.21 -23.39
N HIS A 338 -6.63 -8.05 -24.16
CA HIS A 338 -7.23 -9.10 -24.99
C HIS A 338 -6.53 -9.19 -26.36
N PRO A 339 -6.18 -10.39 -26.89
CA PRO A 339 -5.60 -10.51 -28.22
C PRO A 339 -6.65 -10.76 -29.34
N PRO A 340 -6.42 -10.25 -30.57
CA PRO A 340 -7.31 -10.38 -31.74
C PRO A 340 -7.09 -11.68 -32.56
N PRO A 341 -7.96 -11.99 -33.55
CA PRO A 341 -8.12 -13.32 -34.11
C PRO A 341 -7.29 -13.53 -35.39
N MET A 342 -6.00 -13.90 -35.25
CA MET A 342 -5.20 -14.36 -36.41
C MET A 342 -4.20 -15.48 -36.04
N LEU A 343 -4.66 -16.52 -35.34
CA LEU A 343 -3.84 -17.71 -35.02
C LEU A 343 -4.54 -19.04 -35.37
N ARG A 344 -5.41 -19.06 -36.39
CA ARG A 344 -6.18 -20.26 -36.76
C ARG A 344 -5.47 -21.23 -37.73
N ASN A 345 -4.38 -20.82 -38.39
CA ASN A 345 -3.78 -21.62 -39.48
C ASN A 345 -2.46 -22.32 -39.14
N ILE A 346 -1.86 -22.09 -37.97
CA ILE A 346 -0.58 -22.73 -37.58
C ILE A 346 -0.79 -24.09 -36.88
N THR A 347 -2.01 -24.41 -36.46
CA THR A 347 -2.31 -25.65 -35.70
C THR A 347 -2.42 -26.92 -36.55
N ARG A 348 -2.45 -26.82 -37.89
CA ARG A 348 -2.66 -27.98 -38.78
C ARG A 348 -1.40 -28.71 -39.26
N LEU A 349 -0.21 -28.13 -39.10
CA LEU A 349 1.05 -28.74 -39.60
C LEU A 349 1.81 -29.56 -38.55
N ASN A 350 1.51 -29.42 -37.26
CA ASN A 350 2.28 -30.07 -36.19
C ASN A 350 1.69 -31.39 -35.66
N THR A 351 0.64 -31.93 -36.27
CA THR A 351 -0.04 -33.14 -35.78
C THR A 351 0.46 -34.45 -36.41
N GLN A 352 1.47 -34.43 -37.30
CA GLN A 352 1.94 -35.64 -38.00
C GLN A 352 3.28 -36.22 -37.50
N LEU A 353 3.96 -35.64 -36.50
CA LEU A 353 5.34 -36.03 -36.17
C LEU A 353 5.61 -36.33 -34.68
N PHE A 354 4.65 -36.82 -33.89
CA PHE A 354 4.96 -37.26 -32.53
C PHE A 354 4.31 -38.59 -32.13
N ASN A 355 5.18 -39.54 -31.80
CA ASN A 355 4.91 -40.93 -31.41
C ASN A 355 3.94 -41.08 -30.21
N GLN A 356 3.15 -42.15 -30.26
CA GLN A 356 1.99 -42.47 -29.41
C GLN A 356 2.27 -42.72 -27.91
N ASP A 357 3.52 -42.81 -27.46
CA ASP A 357 3.82 -43.21 -26.07
C ASP A 357 3.88 -42.05 -25.05
N GLN A 358 4.01 -40.80 -25.49
CA GLN A 358 4.11 -39.65 -24.57
C GLN A 358 2.74 -39.08 -24.16
N SER A 359 1.67 -39.39 -24.92
CA SER A 359 0.29 -38.94 -24.65
C SER A 359 -0.28 -39.54 -23.36
N ARG A 360 0.07 -40.79 -23.02
CA ARG A 360 -0.47 -41.49 -21.85
C ARG A 360 0.06 -40.94 -20.52
N LYS A 361 1.30 -40.44 -20.47
CA LYS A 361 1.88 -39.84 -19.25
C LYS A 361 1.39 -38.40 -19.02
N PHE A 362 1.02 -37.68 -20.08
CA PHE A 362 0.51 -36.31 -19.96
C PHE A 362 -0.95 -36.25 -19.45
N SER A 363 -1.76 -37.25 -19.77
CA SER A 363 -3.16 -37.34 -19.31
C SER A 363 -3.30 -37.60 -17.80
N SER A 364 -2.35 -38.31 -17.18
CA SER A 364 -2.41 -38.59 -15.73
C SER A 364 -2.08 -37.35 -14.87
N ALA A 365 -1.16 -36.50 -15.33
CA ALA A 365 -0.76 -35.28 -14.62
C ALA A 365 -1.87 -34.21 -14.59
N ILE A 366 -2.65 -34.10 -15.67
CA ILE A 366 -3.77 -33.14 -15.78
C ILE A 366 -4.93 -33.53 -14.85
N ASN A 367 -5.20 -34.83 -14.69
CA ASN A 367 -6.25 -35.30 -13.78
C ASN A 367 -5.90 -35.08 -12.31
N TYR A 368 -4.61 -35.15 -11.93
CA TYR A 368 -4.20 -34.89 -10.55
C TYR A 368 -4.40 -33.42 -10.13
N TYR A 369 -4.13 -32.48 -11.04
CA TYR A 369 -4.35 -31.04 -10.78
C TYR A 369 -5.83 -30.65 -10.69
N ARG A 370 -6.72 -31.35 -11.42
CA ARG A 370 -8.16 -31.07 -11.40
C ARG A 370 -8.80 -31.43 -10.05
N VAL A 371 -8.33 -32.49 -9.41
CA VAL A 371 -8.85 -32.95 -8.10
C VAL A 371 -8.48 -31.97 -6.97
N ILE A 372 -7.30 -31.35 -7.01
CA ILE A 372 -6.85 -30.41 -5.97
C ILE A 372 -7.66 -29.10 -6.02
N LYS A 373 -8.06 -28.64 -7.20
CA LYS A 373 -8.82 -27.38 -7.36
C LYS A 373 -10.28 -27.51 -6.89
N VAL A 374 -10.89 -28.70 -7.03
CA VAL A 374 -12.28 -28.95 -6.58
C VAL A 374 -12.38 -29.07 -5.05
N LYS A 375 -11.36 -29.61 -4.36
CA LYS A 375 -11.37 -29.72 -2.89
C LYS A 375 -11.19 -28.37 -2.16
N ARG A 376 -10.56 -27.37 -2.77
CA ARG A 376 -10.40 -26.03 -2.15
C ARG A 376 -11.60 -25.09 -2.33
N SER A 377 -12.56 -25.40 -3.21
CA SER A 377 -13.72 -24.54 -3.48
C SER A 377 -14.95 -24.80 -2.58
N LYS A 378 -14.93 -25.82 -1.71
CA LYS A 378 -16.07 -26.19 -0.84
C LYS A 378 -15.90 -25.89 0.66
N LYS A 379 -14.87 -25.13 1.06
CA LYS A 379 -14.77 -24.57 2.42
C LYS A 379 -14.80 -23.04 2.37
N LYS A 380 -16.01 -22.48 2.23
CA LYS A 380 -16.29 -21.08 2.55
C LYS A 380 -17.35 -21.03 3.65
N LEU A 381 -16.92 -20.46 4.77
CA LEU A 381 -17.65 -19.64 5.74
C LEU A 381 -19.08 -20.05 6.15
N THR A 382 -19.15 -20.80 7.24
CA THR A 382 -20.15 -20.64 8.30
C THR A 382 -19.42 -20.84 9.63
N GLY A 383 -19.25 -19.78 10.41
CA GLY A 383 -18.52 -19.84 11.68
C GLY A 383 -18.36 -18.47 12.34
N LEU A 384 -19.38 -18.10 13.11
CA LEU A 384 -19.40 -17.20 14.28
C LEU A 384 -18.42 -16.00 14.32
N TYR A 385 -18.98 -14.81 14.09
CA TYR A 385 -18.56 -13.58 14.78
C TYR A 385 -19.46 -13.40 15.99
N LEU A 386 -19.02 -13.87 17.15
CA LEU A 386 -19.52 -13.47 18.47
C LEU A 386 -18.33 -13.61 19.44
N SER A 387 -18.23 -12.67 20.38
CA SER A 387 -17.21 -12.52 21.43
C SER A 387 -15.83 -11.98 21.03
N HIS A 388 -15.71 -10.65 20.98
CA HIS A 388 -14.51 -9.94 21.45
C HIS A 388 -14.87 -8.48 21.75
N SER A 389 -15.65 -8.27 22.81
CA SER A 389 -15.91 -6.95 23.38
C SER A 389 -16.48 -7.08 24.78
N PHE A 390 -15.72 -7.65 25.72
CA PHE A 390 -15.96 -7.53 27.17
C PHE A 390 -14.73 -8.07 27.91
N GLN A 391 -13.72 -7.23 28.08
CA GLN A 391 -12.64 -7.47 29.06
C GLN A 391 -11.77 -6.21 29.23
N TRP A 392 -12.35 -5.15 29.77
CA TRP A 392 -11.63 -4.06 30.46
C TRP A 392 -12.61 -3.40 31.43
N TRP A 393 -12.89 -4.09 32.53
CA TRP A 393 -13.45 -3.53 33.77
C TRP A 393 -13.08 -4.50 34.90
N GLU A 394 -11.88 -4.33 35.44
CA GLU A 394 -11.45 -4.72 36.80
C GLU A 394 -9.96 -4.34 36.95
N GLN A 395 -9.72 -3.11 37.40
CA GLN A 395 -8.73 -2.70 38.41
C GLN A 395 -8.76 -1.19 38.58
#